data_AF-A0A0J6XJ27-F1
#
_entry.id   AF-A0A0J6XJ27-F1
#
_cell.length_a   1.000
_cell.length_b   1.000
_cell.length_c   1.000
_cell.angle_alpha   90.00
_cell.angle_beta   90.00
_cell.angle_gamma   90.00
#
_symmetry.space_group_name_H-M   'P 1'
#
loop_
_entity.id
_entity.type
_entity.pdbx_description
1 polymer ?
#
loop_
_entity_poly.entity_id
_entity_poly.type
_entity_poly.pdbx_seq_one_letter_code
_entity_poly.pdbx_strand_id
1 'polypeptide(L)'
;MTDPQAADKARLLATYDGFWAESVKAYEAGSENGTKLVNYAAGDALNQTLTDIANMQRAGTAMKGAPGHRAEVSALSMSGDRPSATISDCFDLSTWKIIDRASGQVKPFPTEQPMHYITEFNAEIQGGQWMLTKFTRHGDRTC
;
A
#
# COMPACT_ATOMS: atom_id res chain seq x y z
N MET A 1 19.40 21.49 -14.08
CA MET A 1 18.00 21.74 -14.47
C MET A 1 17.13 21.04 -13.45
N THR A 2 16.20 21.75 -12.83
CA THR A 2 15.27 21.21 -11.82
C THR A 2 14.20 20.39 -12.54
N ASP A 3 13.91 19.17 -12.08
CA ASP A 3 12.77 18.38 -12.60
C ASP A 3 11.48 19.19 -12.33
N PRO A 4 10.77 19.65 -13.39
CA PRO A 4 9.58 20.48 -13.21
C PRO A 4 8.45 19.74 -12.48
N GLN A 5 8.51 18.42 -12.40
CA GLN A 5 7.52 17.58 -11.73
C GLN A 5 7.97 17.09 -10.34
N ALA A 6 9.14 17.53 -9.85
CA ALA A 6 9.69 17.05 -8.57
C ALA A 6 8.71 17.23 -7.40
N ALA A 7 7.98 18.34 -7.36
CA ALA A 7 7.01 18.63 -6.30
C ALA A 7 5.82 17.65 -6.34
N ASP A 8 5.30 17.33 -7.53
CA ASP A 8 4.20 16.37 -7.68
C ASP A 8 4.62 14.95 -7.34
N LYS A 9 5.82 14.53 -7.78
CA LYS A 9 6.39 13.23 -7.39
C LYS A 9 6.57 13.11 -5.88
N ALA A 10 7.08 14.15 -5.23
CA ALA A 10 7.24 14.17 -3.78
C ALA A 10 5.89 14.10 -3.04
N ARG A 11 4.88 14.85 -3.50
CA ARG A 11 3.52 14.78 -2.93
C ARG A 11 2.90 13.40 -3.10
N LEU A 12 3.07 12.80 -4.27
CA LEU A 12 2.55 11.47 -4.56
C LEU A 12 3.20 10.39 -3.67
N LEU A 13 4.52 10.43 -3.51
CA LEU A 13 5.23 9.52 -2.59
C LEU A 13 4.80 9.75 -1.13
N ALA A 14 4.57 11.01 -0.72
CA ALA A 14 4.03 11.28 0.61
C ALA A 14 2.60 10.72 0.81
N THR A 15 1.75 10.76 -0.21
CA THR A 15 0.43 10.08 -0.18
C THR A 15 0.61 8.57 -0.02
N TYR A 16 1.55 7.97 -0.74
CA TYR A 16 1.85 6.54 -0.66
C TYR A 16 2.37 6.12 0.72
N ASP A 17 3.33 6.86 1.27
CA ASP A 17 3.87 6.62 2.62
C ASP A 17 2.78 6.78 3.69
N GLY A 18 1.92 7.79 3.55
CA GLY A 18 0.77 8.01 4.43
C GLY A 18 -0.23 6.85 4.39
N PHE A 19 -0.53 6.34 3.19
CA PHE A 19 -1.37 5.16 3.02
C PHE A 19 -0.79 3.94 3.75
N TRP A 20 0.49 3.62 3.56
CA TRP A 20 1.10 2.46 4.21
C TRP A 20 1.25 2.63 5.72
N ALA A 21 1.54 3.83 6.21
CA ALA A 21 1.58 4.12 7.64
C ALA A 21 0.22 3.86 8.32
N GLU A 22 -0.88 4.23 7.68
CA GLU A 22 -2.23 3.93 8.18
C GLU A 22 -2.61 2.46 7.96
N SER A 23 -2.15 1.85 6.87
CA SER A 23 -2.38 0.43 6.59
C SER A 23 -1.73 -0.47 7.64
N VAL A 24 -0.48 -0.20 8.02
CA VAL A 24 0.22 -0.94 9.08
C VAL A 24 -0.57 -0.90 10.39
N LYS A 25 -1.06 0.26 10.82
CA LYS A 25 -1.92 0.38 12.01
C LYS A 25 -3.17 -0.48 11.88
N ALA A 26 -3.81 -0.47 10.70
CA ALA A 26 -5.03 -1.22 10.46
C ALA A 26 -4.79 -2.74 10.51
N TYR A 27 -3.72 -3.21 9.87
CA TYR A 27 -3.33 -4.62 9.85
C TYR A 27 -2.87 -5.13 11.22
N GLU A 28 -2.20 -4.30 12.02
CA GLU A 28 -1.83 -4.65 13.39
C GLU A 28 -3.05 -4.73 14.32
N ALA A 29 -3.99 -3.78 14.18
CA ALA A 29 -5.24 -3.81 14.94
C ALA A 29 -6.19 -4.93 14.47
N GLY A 30 -6.06 -5.37 13.22
CA GLY A 30 -7.06 -6.20 12.54
C GLY A 30 -8.38 -5.45 12.31
N SER A 31 -8.31 -4.12 12.18
CA SER A 31 -9.43 -3.23 11.87
C SER A 31 -8.89 -1.88 11.39
N GLU A 32 -9.57 -1.30 10.41
CA GLU A 32 -9.46 0.06 9.90
C GLU A 32 -9.88 1.16 10.89
N ASN A 33 -10.59 0.82 11.98
CA ASN A 33 -11.11 1.79 12.93
C ASN A 33 -10.01 2.66 13.54
N GLY A 34 -10.20 3.98 13.48
CA GLY A 34 -9.22 4.96 13.98
C GLY A 34 -8.06 5.25 13.03
N THR A 35 -8.03 4.62 11.84
CA THR A 35 -7.06 4.94 10.79
C THR A 35 -7.57 6.01 9.83
N LYS A 36 -6.68 6.53 9.00
CA LYS A 36 -6.97 7.56 7.99
C LYS A 36 -6.81 7.06 6.55
N LEU A 37 -7.02 5.76 6.31
CA LEU A 37 -6.86 5.15 4.97
C LEU A 37 -7.61 5.89 3.86
N VAL A 38 -8.83 6.35 4.17
CA VAL A 38 -9.70 7.10 3.23
C VAL A 38 -9.14 8.46 2.81
N ASN A 39 -8.13 8.98 3.50
CA ASN A 39 -7.46 10.22 3.13
C ASN A 39 -6.38 10.03 2.06
N TYR A 40 -5.98 8.78 1.79
CA TYR A 40 -4.87 8.46 0.90
C TYR A 40 -5.26 7.53 -0.24
N ALA A 41 -6.28 6.70 -0.05
CA ALA A 41 -6.74 5.74 -1.04
C ALA A 41 -8.25 5.81 -1.25
N ALA A 42 -8.64 5.49 -2.47
CA ALA A 42 -10.02 5.35 -2.91
C ALA A 42 -10.12 4.15 -3.87
N GLY A 43 -11.35 3.81 -4.26
CA GLY A 43 -11.60 2.78 -5.26
C GLY A 43 -10.99 1.42 -4.88
N ASP A 44 -10.34 0.80 -5.84
CA ASP A 44 -9.81 -0.56 -5.73
C ASP A 44 -8.67 -0.67 -4.70
N ALA A 45 -7.77 0.34 -4.65
CA ALA A 45 -6.69 0.36 -3.68
C ALA A 45 -7.19 0.31 -2.22
N LEU A 46 -8.21 1.13 -1.90
CA LEU A 46 -8.82 1.12 -0.57
C LEU A 46 -9.58 -0.19 -0.32
N ASN A 47 -10.42 -0.61 -1.27
CA ASN A 47 -11.28 -1.78 -1.10
C ASN A 47 -10.51 -3.08 -0.90
N GLN A 48 -9.42 -3.30 -1.64
CA GLN A 48 -8.55 -4.47 -1.44
C GLN A 48 -7.95 -4.48 -0.03
N THR A 49 -7.44 -3.33 0.42
CA THR A 49 -6.82 -3.21 1.75
C THR A 49 -7.81 -3.53 2.88
N LEU A 50 -9.03 -2.98 2.79
CA LEU A 50 -10.09 -3.26 3.77
C LEU A 50 -10.52 -4.74 3.73
N THR A 51 -10.56 -5.33 2.53
CA THR A 51 -10.89 -6.75 2.35
C THR A 51 -9.84 -7.66 3.00
N ASP A 52 -8.56 -7.35 2.84
CA ASP A 52 -7.46 -8.10 3.44
C ASP A 52 -7.53 -8.03 4.98
N ILE A 53 -7.74 -6.83 5.54
CA ILE A 53 -7.93 -6.64 6.99
C ILE A 53 -9.12 -7.46 7.51
N ALA A 54 -10.25 -7.41 6.81
CA ALA A 54 -11.45 -8.17 7.19
C ALA A 54 -11.22 -9.69 7.10
N ASN A 55 -10.48 -10.17 6.10
CA ASN A 55 -10.09 -11.57 5.97
C ASN A 55 -9.21 -12.01 7.14
N MET A 56 -8.21 -11.21 7.50
CA MET A 56 -7.33 -11.50 8.63
C MET A 56 -8.10 -11.52 9.95
N GLN A 57 -9.01 -10.56 10.16
CA GLN A 57 -9.87 -10.51 11.33
C GLN A 57 -10.72 -11.78 11.46
N ARG A 58 -11.36 -12.22 10.37
CA ARG A 58 -12.14 -13.48 10.32
C ARG A 58 -11.27 -14.70 10.61
N ALA A 59 -10.03 -14.69 10.14
CA ALA A 59 -9.06 -15.77 10.39
C ALA A 59 -8.41 -15.73 11.79
N GLY A 60 -8.76 -14.75 12.64
CA GLY A 60 -8.15 -14.60 13.96
C GLY A 60 -6.67 -14.21 13.91
N THR A 61 -6.25 -13.56 12.81
CA THR A 61 -4.85 -13.14 12.57
C THR A 61 -4.72 -11.63 12.49
N ALA A 62 -3.52 -11.13 12.73
CA ALA A 62 -3.12 -9.74 12.51
C ALA A 62 -1.70 -9.71 11.93
N MET A 63 -1.27 -8.56 11.44
CA MET A 63 0.15 -8.38 11.10
C MET A 63 0.91 -7.78 12.29
N LYS A 64 2.24 -7.89 12.28
CA LYS A 64 3.12 -7.21 13.22
C LYS A 64 4.35 -6.67 12.49
N GLY A 65 4.75 -5.45 12.84
CA GLY A 65 5.83 -4.73 12.17
C GLY A 65 5.32 -4.04 10.91
N ALA A 66 6.23 -3.75 9.98
CA ALA A 66 5.90 -3.09 8.72
C ALA A 66 6.59 -3.80 7.55
N PRO A 67 6.00 -3.73 6.35
CA PRO A 67 6.72 -4.08 5.14
C PRO A 67 7.83 -3.06 4.85
N GLY A 68 8.87 -3.50 4.15
CA GLY A 68 9.83 -2.61 3.53
C GLY A 68 9.34 -2.16 2.15
N HIS A 69 9.81 -0.99 1.73
CA HIS A 69 9.45 -0.37 0.47
C HIS A 69 10.69 0.17 -0.24
N ARG A 70 10.71 0.05 -1.56
CA ARG A 70 11.58 0.80 -2.49
C ARG A 70 10.71 1.39 -3.58
N ALA A 71 9.83 2.31 -3.18
CA ALA A 71 8.84 2.92 -4.05
C ALA A 71 9.44 4.05 -4.90
N GLU A 72 9.05 4.10 -6.17
CA GLU A 72 9.39 5.16 -7.10
C GLU A 72 8.19 5.53 -7.98
N VAL A 73 8.13 6.79 -8.41
CA VAL A 73 7.13 7.24 -9.39
C VAL A 73 7.60 6.83 -10.78
N SER A 74 7.02 5.75 -11.31
CA SER A 74 7.37 5.17 -12.61
C SER A 74 6.70 5.89 -13.79
N ALA A 75 5.55 6.55 -13.55
CA ALA A 75 4.89 7.38 -14.54
C ALA A 75 4.16 8.56 -13.89
N LEU A 76 4.17 9.72 -14.55
CA LEU A 76 3.44 10.91 -14.11
C LEU A 76 2.98 11.73 -15.31
N SER A 77 1.65 11.88 -15.45
CA SER A 77 1.00 12.71 -16.45
C SER A 77 0.24 13.83 -15.77
N MET A 78 0.77 15.05 -15.88
CA MET A 78 0.11 16.27 -15.40
C MET A 78 -0.70 16.98 -16.49
N SER A 79 -0.67 16.47 -17.73
CA SER A 79 -1.41 17.02 -18.86
C SER A 79 -2.81 16.42 -18.97
N GLY A 80 -3.79 17.26 -19.33
CA GLY A 80 -5.18 16.86 -19.56
C GLY A 80 -6.09 17.05 -18.35
N ASP A 81 -7.36 16.69 -18.51
CA ASP A 81 -8.41 16.99 -17.52
C ASP A 81 -8.32 16.14 -16.24
N ARG A 82 -7.55 15.05 -16.28
CA ARG A 82 -7.34 14.14 -15.14
C ARG A 82 -5.86 13.78 -15.01
N PRO A 83 -5.10 14.54 -14.21
CA PRO A 83 -3.74 14.18 -13.84
C PRO A 83 -3.68 12.80 -13.20
N SER A 84 -2.73 11.98 -13.63
CA SER A 84 -2.59 10.59 -13.19
C SER A 84 -1.12 10.21 -13.03
N ALA A 85 -0.89 9.18 -12.22
CA ALA A 85 0.45 8.69 -11.96
C ALA A 85 0.46 7.19 -11.67
N THR A 86 1.65 6.61 -11.73
CA THR A 86 1.93 5.24 -11.33
C THR A 86 3.14 5.23 -10.39
N ILE A 87 2.99 4.49 -9.29
CA ILE A 87 4.07 4.16 -8.36
C ILE A 87 4.39 2.68 -8.57
N SER A 88 5.66 2.37 -8.77
CA SER A 88 6.18 1.01 -8.69
C SER A 88 6.93 0.86 -7.37
N ASP A 89 6.70 -0.23 -6.66
CA ASP A 89 7.36 -0.51 -5.39
C ASP A 89 7.87 -1.95 -5.34
N CYS A 90 9.13 -2.12 -4.93
CA CYS A 90 9.60 -3.42 -4.49
C CYS A 90 9.19 -3.65 -3.04
N PHE A 91 8.10 -4.39 -2.87
CA PHE A 91 7.46 -4.64 -1.58
C PHE A 91 8.18 -5.77 -0.85
N ASP A 92 8.59 -5.51 0.39
CA ASP A 92 9.40 -6.42 1.21
C ASP A 92 8.61 -6.92 2.43
N LEU A 93 8.25 -8.20 2.42
CA LEU A 93 7.53 -8.87 3.50
C LEU A 93 8.46 -9.40 4.61
N SER A 94 9.78 -9.31 4.47
CA SER A 94 10.76 -9.99 5.34
C SER A 94 10.62 -9.61 6.82
N THR A 95 10.17 -8.39 7.12
CA THR A 95 9.95 -7.88 8.48
C THR A 95 8.48 -7.86 8.90
N TRP A 96 7.55 -8.11 7.99
CA TRP A 96 6.12 -8.04 8.25
C TRP A 96 5.56 -9.43 8.52
N LYS A 97 5.10 -9.70 9.75
CA LYS A 97 4.76 -11.07 10.18
C LYS A 97 3.27 -11.22 10.41
N ILE A 98 2.69 -12.30 9.89
CA ILE A 98 1.36 -12.75 10.31
C ILE A 98 1.48 -13.32 11.72
N ILE A 99 0.60 -12.90 12.62
CA ILE A 99 0.50 -13.44 13.98
C ILE A 99 -0.90 -13.97 14.26
N ASP A 100 -0.97 -15.03 15.05
CA ASP A 100 -2.20 -15.45 15.71
C ASP A 100 -2.57 -14.44 16.81
N ARG A 101 -3.80 -13.91 16.78
CA ARG A 101 -4.19 -12.86 17.74
C ARG A 101 -4.38 -13.38 19.16
N ALA A 102 -4.75 -14.65 19.33
CA ALA A 102 -5.02 -15.23 20.64
C ALA A 102 -3.72 -15.60 21.36
N SER A 103 -2.76 -16.17 20.64
CA SER A 103 -1.51 -16.69 21.21
C SER A 103 -0.28 -15.81 20.96
N GLY A 104 -0.34 -14.86 20.02
CA GLY A 104 0.80 -14.05 19.59
C GLY A 104 1.84 -14.80 18.77
N GLN A 105 1.59 -16.06 18.43
CA GLN A 105 2.53 -16.88 17.66
C GLN A 105 2.61 -16.43 16.20
N VAL A 106 3.83 -16.42 15.66
CA VAL A 106 4.08 -16.09 14.25
C VAL A 106 3.61 -17.24 13.36
N LYS A 107 2.84 -16.90 12.31
CA LYS A 107 2.43 -17.82 11.24
C LYS A 107 3.30 -17.56 10.00
N PRO A 108 3.72 -18.61 9.27
CA PRO A 108 4.42 -18.43 8.00
C PRO A 108 3.47 -17.84 6.95
N PHE A 109 4.03 -17.10 5.98
CA PHE A 109 3.31 -16.81 4.74
C PHE A 109 3.04 -18.10 3.96
N PRO A 110 2.03 -18.12 3.06
CA PRO A 110 1.86 -19.20 2.10
C PRO A 110 3.15 -19.48 1.32
N THR A 111 3.47 -20.75 1.06
CA THR A 111 4.73 -21.15 0.43
C THR A 111 4.98 -20.51 -0.94
N GLU A 112 3.91 -20.22 -1.68
CA GLU A 112 3.99 -19.61 -3.02
C GLU A 112 4.14 -18.09 -3.00
N GLN A 113 4.04 -17.46 -1.82
CA GLN A 113 4.17 -16.01 -1.68
C GLN A 113 5.66 -15.62 -1.67
N PRO A 114 6.17 -14.89 -2.68
CA PRO A 114 7.52 -14.34 -2.60
C PRO A 114 7.61 -13.29 -1.48
N MET A 115 8.78 -13.23 -0.85
CA MET A 115 9.08 -12.26 0.21
C MET A 115 9.39 -10.86 -0.34
N HIS A 116 9.84 -10.78 -1.60
CA HIS A 116 10.13 -9.55 -2.32
C HIS A 116 9.47 -9.61 -3.69
N TYR A 117 8.57 -8.67 -3.98
CA TYR A 117 7.88 -8.64 -5.27
C TYR A 117 7.39 -7.25 -5.64
N ILE A 118 7.17 -7.05 -6.93
CA ILE A 118 6.72 -5.77 -7.47
C ILE A 118 5.24 -5.55 -7.16
N THR A 119 4.95 -4.36 -6.66
CA THR A 119 3.61 -3.82 -6.58
C THR A 119 3.50 -2.54 -7.37
N GLU A 120 2.30 -2.26 -7.88
CA GLU A 120 2.01 -1.04 -8.61
C GLU A 120 0.75 -0.38 -8.07
N PHE A 121 0.82 0.93 -7.86
CA PHE A 121 -0.33 1.75 -7.56
C PHE A 121 -0.58 2.75 -8.68
N ASN A 122 -1.84 2.87 -9.11
CA ASN A 122 -2.26 4.04 -9.87
C ASN A 122 -2.79 5.10 -8.92
N ALA A 123 -2.53 6.35 -9.26
CA ALA A 123 -3.03 7.50 -8.52
C ALA A 123 -3.64 8.55 -9.43
N GLU A 124 -4.60 9.29 -8.90
CA GLU A 124 -5.27 10.40 -9.56
C GLU A 124 -5.42 11.57 -8.60
N ILE A 125 -5.52 12.79 -9.14
CA ILE A 125 -5.88 13.94 -8.32
C ILE A 125 -7.40 14.02 -8.17
N GLN A 126 -7.88 13.93 -6.92
CA GLN A 126 -9.29 14.07 -6.56
C GLN A 126 -9.44 15.20 -5.54
N GLY A 127 -10.31 16.18 -5.80
CA GLY A 127 -10.48 17.33 -4.90
C GLY A 127 -9.20 18.13 -4.65
N GLY A 128 -8.22 18.08 -5.56
CA GLY A 128 -6.93 18.76 -5.43
C GLY A 128 -5.85 17.97 -4.68
N GLN A 129 -6.09 16.71 -4.34
CA GLN A 129 -5.14 15.85 -3.62
C GLN A 129 -4.88 14.54 -4.37
N TRP A 130 -3.67 14.01 -4.27
CA TRP A 130 -3.36 12.68 -4.80
C TRP A 130 -4.08 11.61 -3.99
N MET A 131 -4.75 10.71 -4.70
CA MET A 131 -5.41 9.53 -4.15
C MET A 131 -4.92 8.30 -4.89
N LEU A 132 -4.53 7.26 -4.15
CA LEU A 132 -4.26 5.94 -4.69
C LEU A 132 -5.59 5.28 -5.08
N THR A 133 -5.77 4.91 -6.35
CA THR A 133 -7.06 4.45 -6.88
C THR A 133 -7.08 2.97 -7.25
N LYS A 134 -5.94 2.41 -7.61
CA LYS A 134 -5.78 1.00 -7.98
C LYS A 134 -4.54 0.41 -7.34
N PHE A 135 -4.63 -0.84 -6.90
CA PHE A 135 -3.50 -1.58 -6.33
C PHE A 135 -3.34 -2.91 -7.07
N THR A 136 -2.20 -3.10 -7.71
CA THR A 136 -1.83 -4.33 -8.42
C THR A 136 -0.65 -4.98 -7.74
N ARG A 137 -0.75 -6.28 -7.47
CA ARG A 137 0.32 -7.10 -6.90
C ARG A 137 0.81 -8.06 -7.96
N HIS A 138 2.11 -8.00 -8.28
CA HIS A 138 2.75 -8.90 -9.24
C HIS A 138 3.49 -10.00 -8.48
N GLY A 139 2.74 -10.93 -7.87
CA GLY A 139 3.28 -11.98 -7.01
C GLY A 139 4.18 -13.01 -7.71
N ASP A 140 4.31 -12.91 -9.03
CA ASP A 140 5.21 -13.69 -9.88
C ASP A 140 6.48 -12.91 -10.27
N ARG A 141 6.52 -11.59 -10.02
CA ARG A 141 7.62 -10.70 -10.41
C ARG A 141 8.43 -10.27 -9.18
N THR A 142 9.52 -10.99 -8.92
CA THR A 142 10.44 -10.68 -7.82
C THR A 142 11.32 -9.45 -8.10
N CYS A 143 11.81 -8.87 -7.02
CA CYS A 143 12.81 -7.81 -6.93
C CYS A 143 13.61 -8.02 -5.62
#